data_AF-A0A7V0ZAA0-F1
#
_entry.id   AF-A0A7V0ZAA0-F1
#
_cell.length_a   1.000
_cell.length_b   1.000
_cell.length_c   1.000
_cell.angle_alpha   90.00
_cell.angle_beta   90.00
_cell.angle_gamma   90.00
#
_symmetry.space_group_name_H-M   'P 1'
#
loop_
_entity.id
_entity.type
_entity.pdbx_description
1 polymer ?
#
loop_
_entity_poly.entity_id
_entity_poly.type
_entity_poly.pdbx_seq_one_letter_code
_entity_poly.pdbx_strand_id
1 'polypeptide(L)'
;KNILGETIQAKGIEPVRKEFAMLSDEMAAAAKRFGVAGGSLYQFKCPMVFNNRGATWLQANEKTRNPYFGTTMLQCGDITEILPGDK
;
A
#
# COMPACT_ATOMS: atom_id res chain seq x y z
N LYS A 1 -17.01 -3.68 -8.15
CA LYS A 1 -16.87 -2.44 -7.34
C LYS A 1 -15.75 -1.63 -7.99
N ASN A 2 -15.97 -0.36 -8.36
CA ASN A 2 -14.92 0.44 -8.99
C ASN A 2 -14.02 1.05 -7.89
N ILE A 3 -12.84 0.47 -7.68
CA ILE A 3 -11.90 0.84 -6.59
C ILE A 3 -11.33 2.25 -6.78
N LEU A 4 -11.33 2.79 -8.01
CA LEU A 4 -10.74 4.10 -8.31
C LEU A 4 -11.77 5.11 -8.82
N GLY A 5 -13.05 4.82 -8.66
CA GLY A 5 -14.14 5.67 -9.19
C GLY A 5 -14.13 7.08 -8.61
N GLU A 6 -13.82 7.21 -7.32
CA GLU A 6 -13.75 8.50 -6.63
C GLU A 6 -12.41 9.23 -6.90
N THR A 7 -11.34 8.50 -7.24
CA THR A 7 -10.02 9.07 -7.54
C THR A 7 -10.06 10.06 -8.69
N ILE A 8 -10.83 9.77 -9.74
CA ILE A 8 -10.91 10.59 -10.97
C ILE A 8 -11.53 11.97 -10.69
N GLN A 9 -12.38 12.06 -9.67
CA GLN A 9 -13.08 13.29 -9.30
C GLN A 9 -12.51 13.93 -8.02
N ALA A 10 -11.45 13.34 -7.46
CA ALA A 10 -10.89 13.76 -6.19
C ALA A 10 -10.34 15.19 -6.28
N LYS A 11 -10.77 16.04 -5.33
CA LYS A 11 -10.17 17.35 -5.11
C LYS A 11 -9.09 17.23 -4.04
N GLY A 12 -7.85 17.07 -4.49
CA GLY A 12 -6.68 16.90 -3.63
C GLY A 12 -6.31 15.44 -3.38
N ILE A 13 -5.24 15.25 -2.61
CA ILE A 13 -4.58 13.94 -2.46
C ILE A 13 -5.23 13.02 -1.42
N GLU A 14 -5.95 13.57 -0.43
CA GLU A 14 -6.50 12.78 0.68
C GLU A 14 -7.54 11.73 0.22
N PRO A 15 -8.51 12.04 -0.66
CA PRO A 15 -9.43 11.03 -1.17
C PRO A 15 -8.70 9.94 -1.98
N VAL A 16 -7.64 10.31 -2.71
CA VAL A 16 -6.81 9.37 -3.47
C VAL A 16 -6.11 8.38 -2.53
N ARG A 17 -5.53 8.87 -1.42
CA ARG A 17 -4.89 8.02 -0.40
C ARG A 17 -5.83 7.01 0.23
N LYS A 18 -7.10 7.39 0.42
CA LYS A 18 -8.13 6.50 0.96
C LYS A 18 -8.41 5.34 0.00
N GLU A 19 -8.66 5.62 -1.26
CA GLU A 19 -8.90 4.57 -2.28
C GLU A 19 -7.64 3.74 -2.56
N PHE A 20 -6.45 4.35 -2.45
CA PHE A 20 -5.18 3.64 -2.59
C PHE A 20 -5.02 2.48 -1.59
N ALA A 21 -5.63 2.56 -0.41
CA ALA A 21 -5.58 1.46 0.55
C ALA A 21 -6.35 0.22 0.06
N MET A 22 -7.52 0.42 -0.54
CA MET A 22 -8.27 -0.68 -1.16
C MET A 22 -7.49 -1.27 -2.34
N LEU A 23 -6.90 -0.42 -3.20
CA LEU A 23 -6.05 -0.90 -4.28
C LEU A 23 -4.83 -1.68 -3.75
N SER A 24 -4.22 -1.22 -2.67
CA SER A 24 -3.05 -1.87 -2.07
C SER A 24 -3.34 -3.28 -1.60
N ASP A 25 -4.51 -3.49 -0.97
CA ASP A 25 -4.93 -4.82 -0.53
C ASP A 25 -5.16 -5.77 -1.73
N GLU A 26 -5.79 -5.28 -2.80
CA GLU A 26 -5.99 -6.08 -4.02
C GLU A 26 -4.67 -6.38 -4.75
N MET A 27 -3.74 -5.42 -4.77
CA MET A 27 -2.40 -5.62 -5.36
C MET A 27 -1.59 -6.64 -4.55
N ALA A 28 -1.69 -6.62 -3.21
CA ALA A 28 -1.10 -7.64 -2.35
C ALA A 28 -1.69 -9.02 -2.63
N ALA A 29 -3.02 -9.12 -2.76
CA ALA A 29 -3.67 -10.37 -3.11
C ALA A 29 -3.25 -10.89 -4.49
N ALA A 30 -3.15 -10.00 -5.49
CA ALA A 30 -2.68 -10.34 -6.83
C ALA A 30 -1.23 -10.83 -6.83
N ALA A 31 -0.32 -10.11 -6.17
CA ALA A 31 1.08 -10.47 -6.05
C ALA A 31 1.28 -11.84 -5.37
N LYS A 32 0.51 -12.13 -4.33
CA LYS A 32 0.54 -13.44 -3.65
C LYS A 32 0.03 -14.57 -4.52
N ARG A 33 -0.96 -14.29 -5.37
CA ARG A 33 -1.59 -15.30 -6.22
C ARG A 33 -0.79 -15.62 -7.47
N PHE A 34 -0.22 -14.59 -8.09
CA PHE A 34 0.40 -14.70 -9.41
C PHE A 34 1.93 -14.61 -9.36
N GLY A 35 2.51 -14.33 -8.19
CA GLY A 35 3.93 -14.07 -8.05
C GLY A 35 4.29 -12.62 -8.38
N VAL A 36 5.56 -12.30 -8.17
CA VAL A 36 6.13 -10.98 -8.43
C VAL A 36 7.26 -11.14 -9.44
N ALA A 37 7.27 -10.31 -10.48
CA ALA A 37 8.36 -10.27 -11.45
C ALA A 37 9.32 -9.11 -11.13
N GLY A 38 10.62 -9.29 -11.41
CA GLY A 38 11.60 -8.21 -11.37
C GLY A 38 12.14 -7.86 -9.98
N GLY A 39 12.04 -8.79 -9.01
CA GLY A 39 12.62 -8.66 -7.67
C GLY A 39 11.58 -8.79 -6.54
N SER A 40 12.05 -8.77 -5.30
CA SER A 40 11.18 -8.91 -4.13
C SER A 40 10.36 -7.65 -3.86
N LEU A 41 9.12 -7.83 -3.42
CA LEU A 41 8.30 -6.77 -2.83
C LEU A 41 8.17 -6.99 -1.33
N TYR A 42 8.14 -5.89 -0.59
CA TYR A 42 7.94 -5.85 0.85
C TYR A 42 6.54 -5.35 1.12
N GLN A 43 5.74 -6.14 1.83
CA GLN A 43 4.46 -5.71 2.33
C GLN A 43 4.66 -5.03 3.68
N PHE A 44 4.24 -3.78 3.75
CA PHE A 44 4.24 -2.99 4.98
C PHE A 44 2.84 -2.88 5.57
N LYS A 45 2.76 -2.62 6.87
CA LYS A 45 1.53 -2.28 7.58
C LYS A 45 1.78 -1.16 8.57
N CYS A 46 0.95 -0.12 8.56
CA CYS A 46 0.90 0.88 9.63
C CYS A 46 -0.49 0.79 10.28
N PRO A 47 -0.61 0.39 11.57
CA PRO A 47 -1.90 0.18 12.21
C PRO A 47 -2.67 1.49 12.44
N MET A 48 -1.99 2.64 12.44
CA MET A 48 -2.58 3.95 12.76
C MET A 48 -3.37 4.59 11.61
N VAL A 49 -3.28 4.03 10.40
CA VAL A 49 -3.96 4.57 9.22
C VAL A 49 -5.49 4.52 9.40
N PHE A 50 -6.17 5.60 8.99
CA PHE A 50 -7.64 5.76 9.02
C PHE A 50 -8.30 5.47 10.38
N ASN A 51 -7.85 6.18 11.42
CA ASN A 51 -8.35 6.05 12.80
C ASN A 51 -8.14 4.63 13.36
N ASN A 52 -6.89 4.16 13.33
CA ASN A 52 -6.48 2.85 13.84
C ASN A 52 -7.12 1.64 13.14
N ARG A 53 -7.71 1.81 11.96
CA ARG A 53 -8.12 0.67 11.12
C ARG A 53 -6.93 -0.05 10.51
N GLY A 54 -5.85 0.68 10.27
CA GLY A 54 -4.66 0.20 9.61
C GLY A 54 -4.83 0.11 8.09
N ALA A 55 -3.70 0.08 7.41
CA ALA A 55 -3.63 -0.15 5.97
C ALA A 55 -2.30 -0.84 5.64
N THR A 56 -2.32 -1.58 4.53
CA THR A 56 -1.12 -2.25 4.00
C THR A 56 -0.70 -1.62 2.68
N TRP A 57 0.56 -1.81 2.27
CA TRP A 57 1.02 -1.47 0.92
C TRP A 57 2.22 -2.30 0.53
N LEU A 58 2.47 -2.42 -0.77
CA LEU A 58 3.66 -3.05 -1.32
C LEU A 58 4.70 -1.99 -1.70
N GLN A 59 5.97 -2.31 -1.51
CA GLN A 59 7.10 -1.47 -1.92
C GLN A 59 8.30 -2.34 -2.30
N ALA A 60 9.12 -1.91 -3.26
CA ALA A 60 10.34 -2.64 -3.66
C ALA A 60 11.56 -2.39 -2.75
N ASN A 61 11.46 -1.47 -1.79
CA ASN A 61 12.55 -1.08 -0.88
C ASN A 61 12.19 -1.46 0.56
N GLU A 62 13.19 -1.82 1.37
CA GLU A 62 13.03 -2.16 2.80
C GLU A 62 12.78 -0.94 3.70
N LYS A 63 13.17 0.26 3.26
CA LYS A 63 12.94 1.49 4.00
C LYS A 63 11.51 1.97 3.79
N THR A 64 10.68 1.85 4.83
CA THR A 64 9.28 2.27 4.82
C THR A 64 9.08 3.71 4.29
N ARG A 65 8.09 3.88 3.41
CA ARG A 65 7.60 5.18 2.92
C ARG A 65 6.08 5.14 2.93
N ASN A 66 5.48 5.51 4.05
CA ASN A 66 4.04 5.47 4.26
C ASN A 66 3.30 6.38 3.25
N PRO A 67 2.43 5.83 2.37
CA PRO A 67 1.75 6.62 1.35
C PRO A 67 0.53 7.39 1.89
N TYR A 68 0.06 7.07 3.10
CA TYR A 68 -1.23 7.50 3.63
C TYR A 68 -1.20 8.80 4.42
N PHE A 69 -0.05 9.19 4.96
CA PHE A 69 0.07 10.38 5.83
C PHE A 69 1.08 11.41 5.33
N GLY A 70 1.56 11.26 4.10
CA GLY A 70 2.56 12.17 3.54
C GLY A 70 3.82 12.25 4.40
N THR A 71 4.35 13.47 4.57
CA THR A 71 5.59 13.70 5.33
C THR A 71 5.44 13.54 6.84
N THR A 72 4.21 13.64 7.38
CA THR A 72 3.96 13.63 8.83
C THR A 72 4.24 12.28 9.48
N MET A 73 4.03 11.17 8.76
CA MET A 73 4.29 9.82 9.27
C MET A 73 4.97 8.93 8.22
N LEU A 74 5.88 9.51 7.42
CA LEU A 74 6.52 8.81 6.31
C LEU A 74 7.23 7.52 6.75
N GLN A 75 7.68 7.46 8.00
CA GLN A 75 8.38 6.31 8.57
C GLN A 75 7.48 5.38 9.42
N CYS A 76 6.16 5.61 9.49
CA CYS A 76 5.26 4.65 10.15
C CYS A 76 5.04 3.43 9.28
N GLY A 77 5.38 2.26 9.80
CA GLY A 77 4.92 0.98 9.30
C GLY A 77 6.05 -0.04 9.22
N ASP A 78 5.69 -1.27 9.56
CA ASP A 78 6.62 -2.38 9.67
C ASP A 78 6.41 -3.35 8.51
N ILE A 79 7.49 -4.03 8.11
CA ILE A 79 7.42 -5.11 7.14
C ILE A 79 6.68 -6.27 7.80
N THR A 80 5.56 -6.69 7.22
CA THR A 80 4.80 -7.86 7.67
C THR A 80 5.12 -9.10 6.85
N GLU A 81 5.56 -8.92 5.61
CA GLU A 81 5.81 -10.01 4.68
C GLU A 81 6.79 -9.59 3.58
N ILE A 82 7.62 -10.53 3.12
CA ILE A 82 8.45 -10.37 1.92
C ILE A 82 7.89 -11.30 0.86
N LEU A 83 7.48 -10.74 -0.27
CA LEU A 83 7.04 -11.46 -1.46
C LEU A 83 8.26 -11.60 -2.37
N PRO A 84 8.94 -12.76 -2.41
CA PRO A 84 10.08 -12.95 -3.28
C PRO A 84 9.64 -12.86 -4.74
N GLY A 85 10.43 -12.18 -5.55
CA GLY A 85 10.24 -12.19 -6.99
C GLY A 85 10.81 -13.45 -7.60
N ASP A 86 10.14 -13.96 -8.64
CA ASP A 86 10.70 -15.02 -9.47
C ASP A 86 11.93 -14.46 -10.21
N LYS A 87 13.02 -15.24 -10.20
CA LYS A 87 14.26 -14.91 -10.92
C LYS A 87 14.14 -15.19 -12.41
#